data_AF-A0A0T6BCD3-F1
#
_entry.id   AF-A0A0T6BCD3-F1
#
_cell.length_a   1.000
_cell.length_b   1.000
_cell.length_c   1.000
_cell.angle_alpha   90.00
_cell.angle_beta   90.00
_cell.angle_gamma   90.00
#
_symmetry.space_group_name_H-M   'P 1'
#
loop_
_entity.id
_entity.type
_entity.pdbx_description
1 polymer ?
#
loop_
_entity_poly.entity_id
_entity_poly.type
_entity_poly.pdbx_seq_one_letter_code
_entity_poly.pdbx_strand_id
1 'polypeptide(L)'
;FPREQQTLPNHFYFTDYERHNSEIAAFHLDRLLGFRRAMPVTGRLLNMTTELYQKADGELLKTFFISPSDNLCFHGKCSYYCDTSHAICGNPDSLEGSFAAFLPPKELTNRKVWRHPWRRSYHKRRKAQWETEPNYCSLVREIPPYDEGRRLYDLMDMSVFDFLI
;
A
#
# COMPACT_ATOMS: atom_id res chain seq x y z
N PHE A 1 11.77 -5.46 -5.38
CA PHE A 1 11.54 -6.92 -5.37
C PHE A 1 11.34 -7.41 -6.80
N PRO A 2 11.92 -8.56 -7.18
CA PRO A 2 11.68 -9.19 -8.48
C PRO A 2 10.20 -9.50 -8.70
N ARG A 3 9.80 -9.61 -9.97
CA ARG A 3 8.40 -9.85 -10.37
C ARG A 3 7.95 -11.27 -10.01
N GLU A 4 8.89 -12.20 -9.95
CA GLU A 4 8.69 -13.63 -9.71
C GLU A 4 8.58 -13.96 -8.21
N GLN A 5 8.95 -13.02 -7.34
CA GLN A 5 8.96 -13.25 -5.90
C GLN A 5 7.54 -13.22 -5.33
N GLN A 6 7.09 -14.32 -4.72
CA GLN A 6 5.84 -14.40 -3.99
C GLN A 6 6.02 -14.08 -2.50
N THR A 7 4.94 -13.66 -1.84
CA THR A 7 4.91 -13.54 -0.38
C THR A 7 5.13 -14.91 0.25
N LEU A 8 6.01 -14.99 1.23
CA LEU A 8 6.33 -16.27 1.87
C LEU A 8 5.11 -16.78 2.66
N PRO A 9 4.81 -18.10 2.63
CA PRO A 9 3.66 -18.65 3.34
C PRO A 9 3.65 -18.37 4.86
N ASN A 10 4.82 -18.15 5.45
CA ASN A 10 4.99 -17.86 6.87
C ASN A 10 4.89 -16.36 7.21
N HIS A 11 4.74 -15.48 6.23
CA HIS A 11 4.55 -14.05 6.48
C HIS A 11 3.10 -13.79 6.89
N PHE A 12 2.94 -12.95 7.91
CA PHE A 12 1.62 -12.43 8.25
C PHE A 12 1.27 -11.30 7.28
N TYR A 13 -0.03 -11.06 7.07
CA TYR A 13 -0.54 -9.99 6.20
C TYR A 13 -0.04 -8.58 6.57
N PHE A 14 0.39 -8.34 7.82
CA PHE A 14 0.95 -7.06 8.28
C PHE A 14 2.48 -6.97 8.17
N THR A 15 3.11 -8.00 7.61
CA THR A 15 4.55 -8.05 7.29
C THR A 15 4.77 -8.29 5.79
N ASP A 16 3.74 -8.08 4.98
CA ASP A 16 3.91 -8.17 3.53
C ASP A 16 4.56 -6.88 3.00
N TYR A 17 5.22 -6.99 1.86
CA TYR A 17 5.85 -5.88 1.19
C TYR A 17 4.83 -5.12 0.35
N GLU A 18 4.85 -3.79 0.44
CA GLU A 18 4.19 -2.94 -0.53
C GLU A 18 5.01 -2.92 -1.84
N ARG A 19 4.34 -3.14 -2.97
CA ARG A 19 4.98 -3.27 -4.29
C ARG A 19 4.36 -2.30 -5.29
N HIS A 20 5.20 -1.63 -6.06
CA HIS A 20 4.75 -0.70 -7.11
C HIS A 20 3.84 -1.38 -8.16
N ASN A 21 4.08 -2.67 -8.44
CA ASN A 21 3.24 -3.44 -9.36
C ASN A 21 1.77 -3.50 -8.90
N SER A 22 1.53 -3.71 -7.60
CA SER A 22 0.18 -3.79 -7.05
C SER A 22 -0.56 -2.47 -7.19
N GLU A 23 0.11 -1.34 -6.94
CA GLU A 23 -0.47 0.00 -7.11
C GLU A 23 -0.91 0.27 -8.57
N ILE A 24 -0.04 -0.05 -9.52
CA ILE A 24 -0.32 0.11 -10.96
C ILE A 24 -1.47 -0.82 -11.39
N ALA A 25 -1.40 -2.09 -11.01
CA ALA A 25 -2.41 -3.09 -11.36
C ALA A 25 -3.77 -2.77 -10.74
N ALA A 26 -3.80 -2.35 -9.47
CA ALA A 26 -5.01 -1.97 -8.75
C ALA A 26 -5.75 -0.83 -9.47
N PHE A 27 -5.05 0.23 -9.90
CA PHE A 27 -5.66 1.30 -10.69
C PHE A 27 -6.30 0.78 -11.99
N HIS A 28 -5.60 -0.07 -12.73
CA HIS A 28 -6.13 -0.63 -13.98
C HIS A 28 -7.31 -1.57 -13.75
N LEU A 29 -7.27 -2.40 -12.70
CA LEU A 29 -8.36 -3.29 -12.33
C LEU A 29 -9.61 -2.51 -11.88
N ASP A 30 -9.44 -1.49 -11.04
CA ASP A 30 -10.53 -0.61 -10.59
C ASP A 30 -11.23 0.07 -11.78
N ARG A 31 -10.44 0.48 -12.78
CA ARG A 31 -10.95 1.02 -14.04
C ARG A 31 -11.72 -0.01 -14.85
N LEU A 32 -11.20 -1.24 -14.97
CA LEU A 32 -11.83 -2.33 -15.74
C LEU A 32 -13.15 -2.81 -15.12
N LEU A 33 -13.22 -2.85 -13.79
CA LEU A 33 -14.44 -3.19 -13.05
C LEU A 33 -15.47 -2.03 -13.04
N GLY A 34 -15.09 -0.87 -13.57
CA GLY A 34 -15.96 0.30 -13.63
C GLY A 34 -16.21 0.98 -12.28
N PHE A 35 -15.40 0.68 -11.27
CA PHE A 35 -15.50 1.29 -9.93
C PHE A 35 -15.06 2.74 -9.92
N ARG A 36 -13.92 3.06 -10.55
CA ARG A 36 -13.34 4.41 -10.63
C ARG A 36 -13.12 5.03 -9.25
N ARG A 37 -12.57 4.25 -8.31
CA ARG A 37 -12.29 4.64 -6.92
C ARG A 37 -10.79 4.70 -6.61
N ALA A 38 -9.95 4.07 -7.42
CA ALA A 38 -8.50 4.15 -7.29
C ALA A 38 -7.95 5.44 -7.92
N MET A 39 -6.86 5.95 -7.36
CA MET A 39 -6.13 7.07 -7.96
C MET A 39 -5.43 6.62 -9.25
N PRO A 40 -5.27 7.50 -10.25
CA PRO A 40 -4.38 7.23 -11.37
C PRO A 40 -2.96 6.93 -10.88
N VAL A 41 -2.42 5.78 -11.29
CA VAL A 41 -1.06 5.35 -10.99
C VAL A 41 -0.34 4.97 -12.28
N THR A 42 0.92 5.40 -12.43
CA THR A 42 1.80 4.97 -13.53
C THR A 42 3.11 4.41 -13.00
N GLY A 43 3.68 3.45 -13.72
CA GLY A 43 5.08 3.05 -13.52
C GLY A 43 6.02 4.05 -14.20
N ARG A 44 7.21 4.25 -13.61
CA ARG A 44 8.27 5.07 -14.21
C ARG A 44 9.65 4.61 -13.71
N LEU A 45 10.63 4.67 -14.60
CA LEU A 45 12.05 4.60 -14.26
C LEU A 45 12.55 5.99 -13.86
N LEU A 46 13.19 6.07 -12.70
CA LEU A 46 13.77 7.28 -12.15
C LEU A 46 15.30 7.15 -12.06
N ASN A 47 16.00 8.26 -12.35
CA ASN A 47 17.42 8.35 -12.02
C ASN A 47 17.55 8.77 -10.54
N MET A 48 18.00 7.83 -9.70
CA MET A 48 18.11 8.04 -8.26
C MET A 48 19.08 9.16 -7.90
N THR A 49 20.14 9.36 -8.69
CA THR A 49 21.14 10.40 -8.45
C THR A 49 20.52 11.79 -8.62
N THR A 50 19.91 12.07 -9.77
CA THR A 50 19.42 13.41 -10.12
C THR A 50 18.04 13.71 -9.56
N GLU A 51 17.17 12.71 -9.45
CA GLU A 51 15.76 12.91 -9.10
C GLU A 51 15.47 12.67 -7.61
N LEU A 52 16.33 11.92 -6.90
CA LEU A 52 16.19 11.68 -5.46
C LEU A 52 17.37 12.24 -4.67
N TYR A 53 18.57 11.70 -4.83
CA TYR A 53 19.73 12.01 -3.98
C TYR A 53 20.05 13.52 -3.95
N GLN A 54 20.16 14.16 -5.12
CA GLN A 54 20.43 15.60 -5.21
C GLN A 54 19.29 16.50 -4.70
N LYS A 55 18.09 15.94 -4.50
CA LYS A 55 16.90 16.65 -4.04
C LYS A 55 16.51 16.30 -2.60
N ALA A 56 17.09 15.25 -2.05
CA ALA A 56 16.82 14.77 -0.71
C ALA A 56 17.42 15.70 0.34
N ASP A 57 16.74 15.85 1.45
CA ASP A 57 17.18 16.62 2.60
C ASP A 57 17.01 15.84 3.92
N GLY A 58 17.47 16.45 5.00
CA GLY A 58 17.26 15.97 6.36
C GLY A 58 17.69 14.53 6.59
N GLU A 59 16.73 13.70 7.04
CA GLU A 59 16.99 12.31 7.40
C GLU A 59 17.09 11.39 6.18
N LEU A 60 16.40 11.70 5.07
CA LEU A 60 16.43 10.87 3.86
C LEU A 60 17.83 10.89 3.24
N LEU A 61 18.44 12.07 3.13
CA LEU A 61 19.78 12.24 2.55
C LEU A 61 20.84 11.41 3.26
N LYS A 62 20.74 11.29 4.60
CA LYS A 62 21.68 10.51 5.42
C LYS A 62 21.62 9.00 5.20
N THR A 63 20.56 8.51 4.53
CA THR A 63 20.37 7.08 4.29
C THR A 63 20.96 6.59 2.97
N PHE A 64 21.48 7.49 2.14
CA PHE A 64 22.12 7.12 0.88
C PHE A 64 23.54 6.61 1.11
N PHE A 65 23.91 5.56 0.39
CA PHE A 65 25.25 4.98 0.41
C PHE A 65 25.56 4.24 -0.89
N ILE A 66 26.84 3.98 -1.14
CA ILE A 66 27.30 3.11 -2.23
C ILE A 66 27.49 1.71 -1.67
N SER A 67 26.83 0.73 -2.30
CA SER A 67 26.96 -0.68 -1.93
C SER A 67 28.32 -1.27 -2.38
N PRO A 68 28.72 -2.44 -1.84
CA PRO A 68 29.94 -3.13 -2.29
C PRO A 68 29.96 -3.51 -3.78
N SER A 69 28.80 -3.51 -4.44
CA SER A 69 28.65 -3.73 -5.88
C SER A 69 28.62 -2.43 -6.69
N ASP A 70 29.04 -1.31 -6.11
CA ASP A 70 29.13 0.03 -6.73
C ASP A 70 27.78 0.60 -7.21
N ASN A 71 26.68 0.14 -6.63
CA ASN A 71 25.33 0.68 -6.88
C ASN A 71 24.96 1.73 -5.83
N LEU A 72 24.23 2.77 -6.25
CA LEU A 72 23.62 3.76 -5.37
C LEU A 72 22.40 3.16 -4.66
N CYS A 73 22.39 3.21 -3.34
CA CYS A 73 21.34 2.64 -2.50
C CYS A 73 20.84 3.66 -1.47
N PHE A 74 19.60 3.47 -1.00
CA PHE A 74 19.06 4.17 0.16
C PHE A 74 18.00 3.30 0.86
N HIS A 75 17.74 3.56 2.14
CA HIS A 75 16.68 2.85 2.88
C HIS A 75 15.62 3.78 3.49
N GLY A 76 15.86 5.10 3.52
CA GLY A 76 14.92 6.06 4.11
C GLY A 76 14.66 5.83 5.60
N LYS A 77 13.59 6.45 6.12
CA LYS A 77 13.23 6.38 7.54
C LYS A 77 11.75 6.10 7.71
N CYS A 78 11.43 4.85 8.02
CA CYS A 78 10.07 4.39 8.29
C CYS A 78 10.09 3.27 9.35
N SER A 79 8.91 2.75 9.72
CA SER A 79 8.78 1.75 10.80
C SER A 79 9.09 0.32 10.38
N TYR A 80 8.89 -0.04 9.11
CA TYR A 80 9.07 -1.39 8.60
C TYR A 80 10.00 -1.38 7.39
N TYR A 81 11.00 -2.27 7.37
CA TYR A 81 11.89 -2.46 6.23
C TYR A 81 12.69 -1.20 5.78
N CYS A 82 12.93 -0.26 6.68
CA CYS A 82 13.75 0.93 6.44
C CYS A 82 15.11 0.85 7.17
N ASP A 83 15.88 -0.21 6.88
CA ASP A 83 17.24 -0.42 7.38
C ASP A 83 18.18 -0.82 6.25
N THR A 84 19.50 -0.88 6.52
CA THR A 84 20.51 -1.25 5.51
C THR A 84 20.30 -2.63 4.90
N SER A 85 19.70 -3.59 5.64
CA SER A 85 19.44 -4.94 5.13
C SER A 85 18.27 -5.00 4.15
N HIS A 86 17.43 -3.96 4.12
CA HIS A 86 16.30 -3.80 3.21
C HIS A 86 16.47 -2.60 2.26
N ALA A 87 17.70 -2.11 2.08
CA ALA A 87 17.97 -0.97 1.21
C ALA A 87 17.51 -1.21 -0.23
N ILE A 88 17.00 -0.16 -0.85
CA ILE A 88 16.61 -0.13 -2.26
C ILE A 88 17.81 0.40 -3.04
N CYS A 89 18.29 -0.41 -3.98
CA CYS A 89 19.46 -0.11 -4.80
C CYS A 89 19.08 0.00 -6.28
N GLY A 90 19.74 0.91 -6.98
CA GLY A 90 19.69 0.99 -8.44
C GLY A 90 20.60 -0.03 -9.12
N ASN A 91 20.67 0.05 -10.45
CA ASN A 91 21.65 -0.67 -11.26
C ASN A 91 22.14 0.20 -12.45
N PRO A 92 23.18 1.02 -12.27
CA PRO A 92 23.82 1.37 -11.00
C PRO A 92 23.02 2.37 -10.15
N ASP A 93 22.22 3.24 -10.79
CA ASP A 93 21.47 4.32 -10.13
C ASP A 93 20.05 4.53 -10.71
N SER A 94 19.56 3.60 -11.53
CA SER A 94 18.18 3.62 -12.04
C SER A 94 17.26 2.75 -11.19
N LEU A 95 16.06 3.26 -10.88
CA LEU A 95 15.05 2.58 -10.06
C LEU A 95 13.67 2.63 -10.71
N GLU A 96 12.96 1.50 -10.71
CA GLU A 96 11.55 1.43 -11.10
C GLU A 96 10.64 1.69 -9.89
N GLY A 97 9.63 2.55 -10.06
CA GLY A 97 8.63 2.83 -9.03
C GLY A 97 7.25 3.18 -9.60
N SER A 98 6.24 3.19 -8.73
CA SER A 98 4.89 3.67 -9.05
C SER A 98 4.73 5.12 -8.60
N PHE A 99 4.03 5.90 -9.42
CA PHE A 99 3.74 7.30 -9.18
C PHE A 99 2.22 7.47 -9.17
N ALA A 100 1.66 7.58 -7.97
CA ALA A 100 0.25 7.80 -7.76
C ALA A 100 -0.06 9.30 -7.75
N ALA A 101 -1.12 9.71 -8.46
CA ALA A 101 -1.59 11.08 -8.43
C ALA A 101 -2.06 11.45 -7.01
N PHE A 102 -1.71 12.66 -6.56
CA PHE A 102 -2.19 13.16 -5.28
C PHE A 102 -3.69 13.46 -5.32
N LEU A 103 -4.40 13.04 -4.27
CA LEU A 103 -5.71 13.60 -3.98
C LEU A 103 -5.57 15.07 -3.61
N PRO A 104 -6.63 15.89 -3.77
CA PRO A 104 -6.60 17.27 -3.33
C PRO A 104 -6.17 17.40 -1.86
N PRO A 105 -5.43 18.48 -1.53
CA PRO A 105 -4.94 18.70 -0.19
C PRO A 105 -6.10 18.91 0.81
N LYS A 106 -5.84 18.66 2.10
CA LYS A 106 -6.91 18.63 3.13
C LYS A 106 -7.57 19.98 3.33
N GLU A 107 -6.86 21.05 3.02
CA GLU A 107 -7.29 22.44 3.06
C GLU A 107 -8.41 22.72 2.05
N LEU A 108 -8.46 21.96 0.93
CA LEU A 108 -9.50 22.08 -0.09
C LEU A 108 -10.66 21.11 0.13
N THR A 109 -10.39 19.92 0.69
CA THR A 109 -11.43 18.92 0.93
C THR A 109 -11.15 18.08 2.18
N ASN A 110 -12.17 17.97 3.03
CA ASN A 110 -12.14 17.07 4.17
C ASN A 110 -12.35 15.63 3.71
N ARG A 111 -11.52 14.71 4.23
CA ARG A 111 -11.66 13.27 4.01
C ARG A 111 -11.97 12.58 5.33
N LYS A 112 -13.07 11.84 5.38
CA LYS A 112 -13.44 11.05 6.56
C LYS A 112 -12.78 9.67 6.49
N VAL A 113 -12.08 9.30 7.55
CA VAL A 113 -11.47 7.98 7.70
C VAL A 113 -12.42 7.10 8.51
N TRP A 114 -12.71 5.91 7.98
CA TRP A 114 -13.61 4.95 8.61
C TRP A 114 -12.85 3.68 8.97
N ARG A 115 -13.17 3.10 10.13
CA ARG A 115 -12.68 1.77 10.50
C ARG A 115 -13.52 0.70 9.79
N HIS A 116 -12.87 -0.15 9.01
CA HIS A 116 -13.55 -1.27 8.35
C HIS A 116 -14.09 -2.27 9.38
N PRO A 117 -15.36 -2.72 9.29
CA PRO A 117 -15.93 -3.66 10.27
C PRO A 117 -15.26 -5.03 10.20
N TRP A 118 -14.86 -5.48 9.00
CA TRP A 118 -14.07 -6.71 8.82
C TRP A 118 -12.55 -6.49 8.92
N ARG A 119 -12.10 -5.44 9.62
CA ARG A 119 -10.66 -5.24 9.86
C ARG A 119 -10.09 -6.45 10.62
N ARG A 120 -8.94 -6.96 10.17
CA ARG A 120 -8.19 -8.04 10.87
C ARG A 120 -7.68 -7.57 12.24
N SER A 121 -7.25 -8.51 13.07
CA SER A 121 -6.75 -8.21 14.43
C SER A 121 -5.37 -7.53 14.45
N TYR A 122 -4.59 -7.62 13.37
CA TYR A 122 -3.18 -7.20 13.30
C TYR A 122 -2.35 -7.79 14.46
N HIS A 123 -2.67 -9.04 14.83
CA HIS A 123 -2.05 -9.70 15.97
C HIS A 123 -1.89 -11.20 15.69
N LYS A 124 -0.73 -11.75 16.05
CA LYS A 124 -0.33 -13.14 15.70
C LYS A 124 -1.24 -14.23 16.29
N ARG A 125 -1.84 -13.96 17.45
CA ARG A 125 -2.60 -14.96 18.24
C ARG A 125 -4.07 -14.62 18.45
N ARG A 126 -4.48 -13.38 18.18
CA ARG A 126 -5.85 -12.92 18.48
C ARG A 126 -6.65 -13.00 17.20
N LYS A 127 -7.82 -13.61 17.27
CA LYS A 127 -8.78 -13.59 16.16
C LYS A 127 -9.59 -12.29 16.18
N ALA A 128 -10.04 -11.85 15.01
CA ALA A 128 -11.03 -10.79 14.90
C ALA A 128 -12.44 -11.36 15.15
N GLN A 129 -13.38 -10.51 15.57
CA GLN A 129 -14.74 -10.94 15.92
C GLN A 129 -15.45 -11.66 14.76
N TRP A 130 -15.31 -11.14 13.54
CA TRP A 130 -15.88 -11.73 12.34
C TRP A 130 -15.30 -13.10 11.96
N GLU A 131 -14.13 -13.47 12.50
CA GLU A 131 -13.52 -14.80 12.29
C GLU A 131 -14.14 -15.87 13.20
N THR A 132 -14.87 -15.47 14.25
CA THR A 132 -15.47 -16.38 15.23
C THR A 132 -17.01 -16.37 15.20
N GLU A 133 -17.61 -15.33 14.64
CA GLU A 133 -19.06 -15.15 14.59
C GLU A 133 -19.59 -15.30 13.15
N PRO A 134 -20.25 -16.41 12.79
CA PRO A 134 -20.73 -16.62 11.42
C PRO A 134 -21.81 -15.61 10.99
N ASN A 135 -22.58 -15.06 11.95
CA ASN A 135 -23.65 -14.09 11.71
C ASN A 135 -23.20 -12.63 11.94
N TYR A 136 -21.90 -12.35 11.93
CA TYR A 136 -21.36 -11.00 12.21
C TYR A 136 -21.95 -9.91 11.30
N CYS A 137 -22.26 -10.23 10.04
CA CYS A 137 -22.86 -9.28 9.10
C CYS A 137 -24.24 -8.78 9.58
N SER A 138 -25.04 -9.60 10.26
CA SER A 138 -26.35 -9.19 10.78
C SER A 138 -26.20 -8.04 11.79
N LEU A 139 -25.19 -8.11 12.67
CA LEU A 139 -24.87 -7.03 13.58
C LEU A 139 -24.39 -5.77 12.82
N VAL A 140 -23.52 -5.93 11.81
CA VAL A 140 -23.01 -4.79 11.03
C VAL A 140 -24.13 -4.04 10.31
N ARG A 141 -25.17 -4.75 9.86
CA ARG A 141 -26.33 -4.16 9.17
C ARG A 141 -27.22 -3.30 10.07
N GLU A 142 -27.05 -3.36 11.38
CA GLU A 142 -27.85 -2.60 12.37
C GLU A 142 -27.10 -1.40 12.95
N ILE A 143 -25.83 -1.20 12.60
CA ILE A 143 -25.00 -0.12 13.16
C ILE A 143 -24.74 1.00 12.14
N PRO A 144 -24.85 2.28 12.56
CA PRO A 144 -24.42 3.40 11.72
C PRO A 144 -22.93 3.32 11.36
N PRO A 145 -22.53 3.64 10.12
CA PRO A 145 -23.33 4.12 8.99
C PRO A 145 -23.72 3.00 7.98
N TYR A 146 -23.71 1.73 8.40
CA TYR A 146 -23.89 0.57 7.50
C TYR A 146 -25.34 0.08 7.40
N ASP A 147 -26.20 0.58 8.30
CA ASP A 147 -27.64 0.41 8.35
C ASP A 147 -28.40 1.23 7.30
N GLU A 148 -27.78 2.27 6.75
CA GLU A 148 -28.41 3.19 5.81
C GLU A 148 -27.63 3.37 4.49
N GLY A 149 -28.40 3.67 3.43
CA GLY A 149 -27.88 4.10 2.14
C GLY A 149 -27.02 3.05 1.41
N ARG A 150 -26.01 3.53 0.69
CA ARG A 150 -25.15 2.69 -0.17
C ARG A 150 -23.93 2.10 0.53
N ARG A 151 -23.70 2.44 1.80
CA ARG A 151 -22.39 2.24 2.45
C ARG A 151 -21.99 0.78 2.54
N LEU A 152 -22.93 -0.12 2.84
CA LEU A 152 -22.65 -1.55 2.89
C LEU A 152 -22.34 -2.12 1.50
N TYR A 153 -23.05 -1.69 0.46
CA TYR A 153 -22.76 -2.08 -0.92
C TYR A 153 -21.39 -1.58 -1.39
N ASP A 154 -21.00 -0.37 -0.98
CA ASP A 154 -19.65 0.15 -1.25
C ASP A 154 -18.55 -0.74 -0.64
N LEU A 155 -18.81 -1.33 0.54
CA LEU A 155 -17.91 -2.31 1.14
C LEU A 155 -17.90 -3.64 0.39
N MET A 156 -19.04 -4.06 -0.19
CA MET A 156 -19.08 -5.28 -1.01
C MET A 156 -18.21 -5.13 -2.26
N ASP A 157 -18.36 -4.02 -3.00
CA ASP A 157 -17.50 -3.70 -4.16
C ASP A 157 -16.01 -3.70 -3.77
N MET A 158 -15.68 -3.05 -2.63
CA MET A 158 -14.30 -2.99 -2.14
C MET A 158 -13.79 -4.38 -1.73
N SER A 159 -14.62 -5.23 -1.14
CA SER A 159 -14.22 -6.59 -0.76
C SER A 159 -13.97 -7.50 -1.97
N VAL A 160 -14.77 -7.34 -3.04
CA VAL A 160 -14.55 -8.03 -4.32
C VAL A 160 -13.24 -7.54 -4.95
N PHE A 161 -12.98 -6.24 -4.90
CA PHE A 161 -11.74 -5.66 -5.39
C PHE A 161 -10.51 -6.21 -4.65
N ASP A 162 -10.52 -6.13 -3.31
CA ASP A 162 -9.41 -6.57 -2.44
C ASP A 162 -9.16 -8.09 -2.52
N PHE A 163 -10.16 -8.89 -2.90
CA PHE A 163 -10.01 -10.34 -3.10
C PHE A 163 -9.31 -10.69 -4.43
N LEU A 164 -9.42 -9.83 -5.44
CA LEU A 164 -8.85 -10.07 -6.77
C LEU A 164 -7.38 -9.64 -6.89
N ILE A 165 -6.89 -8.80 -5.97
CA ILE A 165 -5.51 -8.29 -5.94
C ILE A 165 -4.65 -9.01 -4.90
#